data_AF-A0A961MUB1-F1
#
_entry.id   AF-A0A961MUB1-F1
#
_cell.length_a   1.000
_cell.length_b   1.000
_cell.length_c   1.000
_cell.angle_alpha   90.00
_cell.angle_beta   90.00
_cell.angle_gamma   90.00
#
_symmetry.space_group_name_H-M   'P 1'
#
loop_
_entity.id
_entity.type
_entity.pdbx_description
1 polymer ?
#
loop_
_entity_poly.entity_id
_entity_poly.type
_entity_poly.pdbx_seq_one_letter_code
_entity_poly.pdbx_strand_id
1 'polypeptide(L)'
;MISDRELDRRLSALAGQPFAQRLAWEAVVTIAPPQDLGEGPLGHRYLVPITGGRFRGGPEMEDFHGDIVPGGADRQLLRADGIKELRAIYEMKVTDGTVLNIDNHVVIDPDALPARYAVSRIQVTAPHGKWAWLNRRFFLGSLHTIQPNPGYVIVRGWEVLGG
;
A
#
# COMPACT_ATOMS: atom_id res chain seq x y z
N MET A 1 17.09 27.39 24.28
CA MET A 1 15.76 27.06 23.68
C MET A 1 15.41 28.15 22.70
N ILE A 2 14.81 27.85 21.55
CA ILE A 2 14.32 28.89 20.64
C ILE A 2 13.09 29.55 21.28
N SER A 3 12.85 30.84 21.03
CA SER A 3 11.65 31.50 21.54
C SER A 3 10.41 31.06 20.75
N ASP A 4 9.22 31.18 21.34
CA ASP A 4 7.96 30.83 20.67
C ASP A 4 7.78 31.61 19.36
N ARG A 5 8.13 32.89 19.36
CA ARG A 5 8.12 33.73 18.15
C ARG A 5 9.08 33.21 17.07
N GLU A 6 10.23 32.66 17.46
CA GLU A 6 11.19 32.08 16.53
C GLU A 6 10.71 30.71 16.01
N LEU A 7 10.08 29.92 16.88
CA LEU A 7 9.44 28.66 16.52
C LEU A 7 8.35 28.89 15.47
N ASP A 8 7.42 29.80 15.74
CA ASP A 8 6.29 30.09 14.85
C ASP A 8 6.75 30.59 13.47
N ARG A 9 7.77 31.46 13.46
CA ARG A 9 8.38 31.92 12.21
C ARG A 9 8.96 30.77 11.40
N ARG A 10 9.67 29.83 12.04
CA ARG A 10 10.28 28.68 11.37
C ARG A 10 9.25 27.68 10.86
N LEU A 11 8.24 27.38 11.66
CA LEU A 11 7.15 26.48 11.26
C LEU A 11 6.33 27.09 10.12
N SER A 12 6.03 28.39 10.17
CA SER A 12 5.29 29.08 9.10
C SER A 12 6.09 29.15 7.80
N ALA A 13 7.42 29.27 7.87
CA ALA A 13 8.28 29.24 6.68
C ALA A 13 8.29 27.87 5.98
N LEU A 14 7.97 26.79 6.71
CA LEU A 14 7.85 25.43 6.19
C LEU A 14 6.39 25.03 5.89
N ALA A 15 5.42 25.85 6.32
CA ALA A 15 4.01 25.61 6.10
C ALA A 15 3.69 25.70 4.61
N GLY A 16 3.51 24.55 3.97
CA GLY A 16 3.21 24.47 2.53
C GLY A 16 4.28 23.80 1.67
N GLN A 17 5.23 23.06 2.24
CA GLN A 17 6.03 22.08 1.50
C GLN A 17 5.41 20.67 1.64
N PRO A 18 4.28 20.36 0.95
CA PRO A 18 3.80 19.00 0.91
C PRO A 18 4.78 18.15 0.11
N PHE A 19 4.84 16.87 0.43
CA PHE A 19 5.51 15.94 -0.48
C PHE A 19 4.75 15.91 -1.80
N ALA A 20 5.46 16.15 -2.90
CA ALA A 20 4.92 15.84 -4.22
C ALA A 20 4.76 14.31 -4.36
N GLN A 21 3.88 13.87 -5.26
CA GLN A 21 3.66 12.46 -5.49
C GLN A 21 3.48 12.17 -6.98
N ARG A 22 3.87 10.98 -7.40
CA ARG A 22 3.54 10.47 -8.74
C ARG A 22 3.00 9.06 -8.66
N LEU A 23 2.03 8.74 -9.50
CA LEU A 23 1.48 7.39 -9.60
C LEU A 23 2.57 6.47 -10.15
N ALA A 24 2.96 5.48 -9.36
CA ALA A 24 3.98 4.51 -9.73
C ALA A 24 3.37 3.28 -10.40
N TRP A 25 2.28 2.74 -9.85
CA TRP A 25 1.53 1.65 -10.47
C TRP A 25 0.08 1.57 -9.96
N GLU A 26 -0.71 0.80 -10.71
CA GLU A 26 -2.04 0.33 -10.32
C GLU A 26 -2.11 -1.18 -10.51
N ALA A 27 -2.67 -1.87 -9.53
CA ALA A 27 -2.76 -3.32 -9.50
C ALA A 27 -4.20 -3.75 -9.23
N VAL A 28 -4.70 -4.69 -10.03
CA VAL A 28 -5.90 -5.47 -9.73
C VAL A 28 -5.40 -6.78 -9.13
N VAL A 29 -5.62 -6.96 -7.83
CA VAL A 29 -5.18 -8.13 -7.06
C VAL A 29 -6.36 -9.08 -6.91
N THR A 30 -6.19 -10.34 -7.31
CA THR A 30 -7.17 -11.41 -7.10
C THR A 30 -6.95 -12.03 -5.73
N ILE A 31 -8.04 -12.25 -4.99
CA ILE A 31 -8.02 -12.80 -3.63
C ILE A 31 -9.01 -13.96 -3.48
N ALA A 32 -8.69 -14.88 -2.58
CA ALA A 32 -9.62 -15.89 -2.12
C ALA A 32 -10.51 -15.35 -0.97
N PRO A 33 -11.61 -16.05 -0.63
CA PRO A 33 -12.40 -15.69 0.54
C PRO A 33 -11.55 -15.59 1.83
N PRO A 34 -11.85 -14.65 2.73
CA PRO A 34 -11.16 -14.55 4.02
C PRO A 34 -11.29 -15.84 4.83
N GLN A 35 -10.18 -16.26 5.42
CA GLN A 35 -10.12 -17.34 6.40
C GLN A 35 -10.14 -16.71 7.78
N ASP A 36 -11.13 -17.09 8.59
CA ASP A 36 -11.23 -16.67 9.98
C ASP A 36 -10.19 -17.41 10.83
N LEU A 37 -9.33 -16.68 11.53
CA LEU A 37 -8.30 -17.23 12.43
C LEU A 37 -8.65 -17.04 13.92
N GLY A 38 -9.85 -16.55 14.20
CA GLY A 38 -10.39 -16.29 15.52
C GLY A 38 -9.77 -15.10 16.23
N GLU A 39 -10.23 -14.92 17.47
CA GLU A 39 -9.76 -13.89 18.39
C GLU A 39 -8.31 -14.12 18.82
N GLY A 40 -7.55 -13.03 18.91
CA GLY A 40 -6.21 -12.99 19.46
C GLY A 40 -6.06 -11.87 20.48
N PRO A 41 -4.89 -11.76 21.15
CA PRO A 41 -4.67 -10.75 22.20
C PRO A 41 -4.82 -9.29 21.74
N LEU A 42 -4.74 -9.05 20.43
CA LEU A 42 -4.82 -7.72 19.81
C LEU A 42 -6.13 -7.51 19.02
N GLY A 43 -7.03 -8.50 19.00
CA GLY A 43 -8.28 -8.50 18.24
C GLY A 43 -8.44 -9.70 17.30
N HIS A 44 -9.53 -9.67 16.51
CA HIS A 44 -9.91 -10.75 15.60
C HIS A 44 -9.01 -10.76 14.37
N ARG A 45 -8.53 -11.94 13.96
CA ARG A 45 -7.59 -12.10 12.85
C ARG A 45 -8.21 -12.80 11.65
N TYR A 46 -7.80 -12.39 10.46
CA TYR A 46 -8.14 -13.04 9.20
C TYR A 46 -6.89 -13.25 8.33
N LEU A 47 -6.93 -14.29 7.49
CA LEU A 47 -5.99 -14.47 6.39
C LEU A 47 -6.74 -14.41 5.07
N VAL A 48 -6.32 -13.53 4.16
CA VAL A 48 -6.87 -13.41 2.82
C VAL A 48 -5.79 -13.83 1.81
N PRO A 49 -5.87 -15.06 1.25
CA PRO A 49 -4.89 -15.51 0.27
C PRO A 49 -4.94 -14.66 -1.01
N ILE A 50 -3.77 -14.27 -1.50
CA ILE A 50 -3.61 -13.59 -2.79
C ILE A 50 -3.37 -14.67 -3.85
N THR A 51 -4.31 -14.76 -4.78
CA THR A 51 -4.36 -15.83 -5.79
C THR A 51 -3.83 -15.38 -7.15
N GLY A 52 -3.47 -14.11 -7.30
CA GLY A 52 -2.83 -13.56 -8.49
C GLY A 52 -3.30 -12.14 -8.77
N GLY A 53 -3.36 -11.78 -10.05
CA GLY A 53 -3.77 -10.46 -10.50
C GLY A 53 -2.81 -9.88 -11.53
N ARG A 54 -2.98 -8.60 -11.86
CA ARG A 54 -2.16 -7.89 -12.84
C ARG A 54 -1.90 -6.46 -12.39
N PHE A 55 -0.80 -5.89 -12.84
CA PHE A 55 -0.49 -4.50 -12.60
C PHE A 55 0.04 -3.82 -13.86
N ARG A 56 -0.05 -2.49 -13.86
CA ARG A 56 0.56 -1.61 -14.85
C ARG A 56 1.16 -0.40 -14.16
N GLY A 57 2.20 0.17 -14.77
CA GLY A 57 2.85 1.36 -14.29
C GLY A 57 1.97 2.60 -14.47
N GLY A 58 2.33 3.66 -13.76
CA GLY A 58 1.75 4.98 -13.99
C GLY A 58 2.19 5.56 -15.34
N PRO A 59 1.74 6.79 -15.67
CA PRO A 59 1.99 7.42 -16.96
C PRO A 59 3.47 7.54 -17.35
N GLU A 60 4.37 7.66 -16.38
CA GLU A 60 5.83 7.78 -16.59
C GLU A 60 6.56 6.43 -16.55
N MET A 61 5.85 5.30 -16.42
CA MET A 61 6.41 3.97 -16.17
C MET A 61 5.74 2.89 -17.02
N GLU A 62 5.53 3.14 -18.32
CA GLU A 62 4.80 2.21 -19.21
C GLU A 62 5.39 0.80 -19.26
N ASP A 63 6.72 0.67 -19.19
CA ASP A 63 7.44 -0.61 -19.12
C ASP A 63 7.20 -1.39 -17.81
N PHE A 64 6.65 -0.76 -16.78
CA PHE A 64 6.47 -1.35 -15.46
C PHE A 64 5.12 -2.07 -15.37
N HIS A 65 4.98 -3.20 -16.06
CA HIS A 65 3.74 -3.98 -16.06
C HIS A 65 4.02 -5.47 -15.94
N GLY A 66 3.01 -6.24 -15.52
CA GLY A 66 3.13 -7.68 -15.36
C GLY A 66 2.04 -8.28 -14.47
N ASP A 67 2.39 -9.39 -13.84
CA ASP A 67 1.46 -10.24 -13.09
C ASP A 67 1.76 -10.22 -11.60
N ILE A 68 0.73 -10.44 -10.79
CA ILE A 68 0.88 -10.77 -9.37
C ILE A 68 1.00 -12.29 -9.26
N VAL A 69 2.04 -12.75 -8.57
CA VAL A 69 2.31 -14.18 -8.42
C VAL A 69 1.41 -14.76 -7.33
N PRO A 70 0.75 -15.91 -7.56
CA PRO A 70 0.00 -16.61 -6.52
C PRO A 70 0.94 -17.08 -5.39
N GLY A 71 0.51 -16.95 -4.14
CA GLY A 71 1.25 -17.46 -2.97
C GLY A 71 1.41 -16.45 -1.83
N GLY A 72 1.20 -15.17 -2.12
CA GLY A 72 1.10 -14.14 -1.09
C GLY A 72 -0.18 -14.22 -0.26
N ALA A 73 -0.24 -13.44 0.80
CA ALA A 73 -1.46 -13.29 1.60
C ALA A 73 -1.49 -11.96 2.33
N ASP A 74 -2.71 -11.48 2.56
CA ASP A 74 -3.02 -10.36 3.43
C ASP A 74 -3.46 -10.86 4.80
N ARG A 75 -2.71 -10.47 5.84
CA ARG A 75 -3.02 -10.78 7.23
C ARG A 75 -3.72 -9.58 7.83
N GLN A 76 -4.97 -9.79 8.22
CA GLN A 76 -5.82 -8.73 8.73
C GLN A 76 -5.99 -8.88 10.24
N LEU A 77 -5.98 -7.76 10.95
CA LEU A 77 -6.32 -7.63 12.36
C LEU A 77 -7.45 -6.62 12.49
N LEU A 78 -8.60 -7.05 13.00
CA LEU A 78 -9.67 -6.18 13.47
C LEU A 78 -9.43 -5.91 14.95
N ARG A 79 -9.02 -4.68 15.27
CA ARG A 79 -8.78 -4.23 16.64
C ARG A 79 -10.08 -4.03 17.40
N ALA A 80 -9.97 -3.98 18.72
CA ALA A 80 -11.10 -3.74 19.62
C ALA A 80 -11.78 -2.36 19.41
N ASP A 81 -11.08 -1.40 18.83
CA ASP A 81 -11.60 -0.06 18.50
C ASP A 81 -12.20 0.03 17.08
N GLY A 82 -12.39 -1.09 16.39
CA GLY A 82 -12.99 -1.14 15.06
C GLY A 82 -12.03 -0.85 13.90
N ILE A 83 -10.80 -0.44 14.19
CA ILE A 83 -9.76 -0.21 13.19
C ILE A 83 -9.26 -1.54 12.62
N LYS A 84 -9.09 -1.60 11.30
CA LYS A 84 -8.44 -2.75 10.65
C LYS A 84 -7.01 -2.42 10.28
N GLU A 85 -6.10 -3.30 10.68
CA GLU A 85 -4.72 -3.29 10.22
C GLU A 85 -4.52 -4.46 9.27
N LEU A 86 -3.90 -4.20 8.13
CA LEU A 86 -3.64 -5.17 7.07
C LEU A 86 -2.15 -5.26 6.83
N ARG A 87 -1.67 -6.46 6.53
CA ARG A 87 -0.31 -6.69 6.07
C ARG A 87 -0.31 -7.71 4.95
N ALA A 88 -0.26 -7.22 3.72
CA ALA A 88 -0.15 -8.02 2.52
C ALA A 88 1.32 -8.16 2.11
N ILE A 89 1.80 -9.40 2.08
CA ILE A 89 3.12 -9.75 1.52
C ILE A 89 2.89 -10.62 0.30
N TYR A 90 3.40 -10.19 -0.85
CA TYR A 90 3.21 -10.86 -2.15
C TYR A 90 4.24 -10.41 -3.18
N GLU A 91 4.26 -11.08 -4.33
CA GLU A 91 5.21 -10.82 -5.40
C GLU A 91 4.54 -10.23 -6.65
N MET A 92 5.19 -9.24 -7.24
CA MET A 92 4.89 -8.71 -8.57
C MET A 92 5.99 -9.14 -9.54
N LYS A 93 5.62 -9.88 -10.59
CA LYS A 93 6.54 -10.29 -11.65
C LYS A 93 6.36 -9.38 -12.86
N VAL A 94 7.37 -8.56 -13.13
CA VAL A 94 7.45 -7.69 -14.30
C VAL A 94 7.61 -8.55 -15.56
N THR A 95 7.12 -8.07 -16.71
CA THR A 95 7.22 -8.79 -18.01
C THR A 95 8.66 -9.07 -18.46
N ASP A 96 9.64 -8.29 -17.98
CA ASP A 96 11.07 -8.57 -18.19
C ASP A 96 11.63 -9.72 -17.34
N GLY A 97 10.78 -10.35 -16.52
CA GLY A 97 11.13 -11.48 -15.65
C GLY A 97 11.56 -11.08 -14.23
N THR A 98 11.74 -9.79 -13.94
CA THR A 98 12.09 -9.33 -12.59
C THR A 98 10.96 -9.62 -11.62
N VAL A 99 11.29 -10.22 -10.48
CA VAL A 99 10.34 -10.45 -9.38
C VAL A 99 10.61 -9.44 -8.27
N LEU A 100 9.57 -8.72 -7.88
CA LEU A 100 9.56 -7.75 -6.80
C LEU A 100 8.77 -8.33 -5.63
N ASN A 101 9.29 -8.20 -4.42
CA ASN A 101 8.51 -8.47 -3.21
C ASN A 101 7.87 -7.16 -2.73
N ILE A 102 6.60 -7.24 -2.35
CA ILE A 102 5.79 -6.13 -1.88
C ILE A 102 5.38 -6.42 -0.44
N ASP A 103 5.71 -5.52 0.49
CA ASP A 103 5.21 -5.52 1.87
C ASP A 103 4.31 -4.29 2.04
N ASN A 104 3.00 -4.52 2.03
CA ASN A 104 1.97 -3.49 2.03
C ASN A 104 1.23 -3.49 3.36
N HIS A 105 1.46 -2.45 4.16
CA HIS A 105 0.78 -2.23 5.43
C HIS A 105 -0.34 -1.22 5.26
N VAL A 106 -1.57 -1.56 5.63
CA VAL A 106 -2.73 -0.66 5.49
C VAL A 106 -3.37 -0.43 6.85
N VAL A 107 -3.80 0.81 7.09
CA VAL A 107 -4.73 1.15 8.17
C VAL A 107 -6.07 1.51 7.55
N ILE A 108 -7.14 0.91 8.06
CA ILE A 108 -8.50 1.24 7.70
C ILE A 108 -9.25 1.71 8.94
N ASP A 109 -9.80 2.91 8.84
CA ASP A 109 -10.89 3.37 9.71
C ASP A 109 -12.17 3.36 8.85
N PRO A 110 -13.06 2.38 9.05
CA PRO A 110 -14.27 2.25 8.26
C PRO A 110 -15.28 3.38 8.51
N ASP A 111 -15.22 4.02 9.67
CA ASP A 111 -16.20 4.98 10.16
C ASP A 111 -15.72 6.44 10.05
N ALA A 112 -14.49 6.65 9.56
CA ALA A 112 -13.94 7.97 9.29
C ALA A 112 -14.86 8.82 8.39
N LEU A 113 -14.94 10.11 8.73
CA LEU A 113 -15.70 11.12 7.99
C LEU A 113 -14.76 12.14 7.33
N PRO A 114 -15.09 12.66 6.14
CA PRO A 114 -16.34 12.47 5.40
C PRO A 114 -16.41 11.16 4.59
N ALA A 115 -15.32 10.39 4.55
CA ALA A 115 -15.26 9.10 3.87
C ALA A 115 -14.32 8.16 4.62
N ARG A 116 -14.56 6.86 4.47
CA ARG A 116 -13.70 5.79 5.00
C ARG A 116 -12.23 6.08 4.70
N TYR A 117 -11.40 5.95 5.73
CA TYR A 117 -9.95 6.04 5.61
C TYR A 117 -9.38 4.67 5.26
N ALA A 118 -8.57 4.58 4.21
CA ALA A 118 -7.89 3.35 3.79
C ALA A 118 -6.58 3.69 3.08
N VAL A 119 -5.51 3.86 3.86
CA VAL A 119 -4.21 4.30 3.35
C VAL A 119 -3.16 3.26 3.71
N SER A 120 -2.26 3.04 2.76
CA SER A 120 -1.19 2.08 2.92
C SER A 120 0.20 2.68 2.83
N ARG A 121 1.14 2.01 3.50
CA ARG A 121 2.58 2.18 3.35
C ARG A 121 3.10 0.95 2.63
N ILE A 122 3.65 1.15 1.44
CA ILE A 122 4.18 0.07 0.63
C ILE A 122 5.70 0.17 0.61
N GLN A 123 6.35 -0.96 0.94
CA GLN A 123 7.77 -1.16 0.71
C GLN A 123 7.94 -2.17 -0.42
N VAL A 124 8.90 -1.88 -1.31
CA VAL A 124 9.26 -2.76 -2.44
C VAL A 124 10.68 -3.24 -2.24
N THR A 125 10.89 -4.54 -2.39
CA THR A 125 12.21 -5.15 -2.49
C THR A 125 12.43 -5.65 -3.92
N ALA A 126 13.43 -5.10 -4.59
CA ALA A 126 13.80 -5.43 -5.96
C ALA A 126 15.24 -5.98 -6.02
N PRO A 127 15.54 -6.94 -6.92
CA PRO A 127 16.92 -7.35 -7.17
C PRO A 127 17.73 -6.22 -7.82
N HIS A 128 19.05 -6.40 -7.89
CA HIS A 128 19.91 -5.50 -8.68
C HIS A 128 19.46 -5.46 -10.14
N GLY A 129 19.49 -4.28 -10.76
CA GLY A 129 19.11 -4.08 -12.17
C GLY A 129 18.15 -2.92 -12.39
N LYS A 130 17.36 -3.00 -13.47
CA LYS A 130 16.44 -1.94 -13.95
C LYS A 130 15.54 -1.38 -12.84
N TRP A 131 15.03 -2.26 -11.97
CA TRP A 131 14.06 -1.90 -10.94
C TRP A 131 14.66 -1.67 -9.54
N ALA A 132 15.98 -1.76 -9.39
CA ALA A 132 16.65 -1.61 -8.09
C ALA A 132 16.44 -0.24 -7.42
N TRP A 133 16.03 0.77 -8.20
CA TRP A 133 15.70 2.09 -7.67
C TRP A 133 14.50 2.10 -6.73
N LEU A 134 13.57 1.14 -6.87
CA LEU A 134 12.38 1.00 -6.01
C LEU A 134 12.75 0.77 -4.54
N ASN A 135 13.87 0.11 -4.27
CA ASN A 135 14.41 -0.09 -2.91
C ASN A 135 14.74 1.22 -2.18
N ARG A 136 14.84 2.34 -2.92
CA ARG A 136 15.30 3.64 -2.40
C ARG A 136 14.17 4.66 -2.40
N ARG A 137 12.93 4.20 -2.30
CA ARG A 137 11.71 5.01 -2.37
C ARG A 137 10.72 4.60 -1.30
N PHE A 138 9.87 5.56 -0.95
CA PHE A 138 8.73 5.37 -0.08
C PHE A 138 7.46 5.48 -0.92
N PHE A 139 6.52 4.56 -0.71
CA PHE A 139 5.28 4.54 -1.46
C PHE A 139 4.08 4.62 -0.51
N LEU A 140 3.17 5.54 -0.81
CA LEU A 140 1.83 5.54 -0.26
C LEU A 140 0.94 4.70 -1.16
N GLY A 141 -0.03 3.99 -0.58
CA GLY A 141 -1.03 3.30 -1.37
C GLY A 141 -2.45 3.60 -0.97
N SER A 142 -3.33 3.37 -1.94
CA SER A 142 -4.78 3.37 -1.73
C SER A 142 -5.34 1.99 -2.05
N LEU A 143 -6.36 1.57 -1.29
CA LEU A 143 -7.02 0.28 -1.42
C LEU A 143 -8.50 0.48 -1.72
N HIS A 144 -8.97 -0.09 -2.83
CA HIS A 144 -10.37 -0.01 -3.25
C HIS A 144 -10.93 -1.41 -3.46
N THR A 145 -12.09 -1.69 -2.88
CA THR A 145 -12.83 -2.93 -3.14
C THR A 145 -13.71 -2.74 -4.37
N ILE A 146 -13.73 -3.72 -5.29
CA ILE A 146 -14.63 -3.68 -6.44
C ILE A 146 -15.93 -4.41 -6.06
N GLN A 147 -17.02 -3.68 -5.87
CA GLN A 147 -18.35 -4.29 -5.69
C GLN A 147 -19.03 -4.49 -7.05
N PRO A 148 -19.76 -5.60 -7.28
CA PRO A 148 -20.10 -6.68 -6.36
C PRO A 148 -19.11 -7.86 -6.40
N ASN A 149 -17.87 -7.67 -6.83
CA ASN A 149 -16.91 -8.76 -7.08
C ASN A 149 -15.86 -8.84 -5.96
N PRO A 150 -16.15 -9.54 -4.83
CA PRO A 150 -15.26 -9.59 -3.68
C PRO A 150 -13.94 -10.33 -3.97
N GLY A 151 -13.80 -10.97 -5.13
CA GLY A 151 -12.59 -11.68 -5.53
C GLY A 151 -11.45 -10.78 -5.99
N TYR A 152 -11.63 -9.45 -6.05
CA TYR A 152 -10.58 -8.52 -6.47
C TYR A 152 -10.55 -7.22 -5.66
N VAL A 153 -9.35 -6.69 -5.47
CA VAL A 153 -9.11 -5.34 -4.92
C VAL A 153 -8.21 -4.55 -5.85
N ILE A 154 -8.36 -3.23 -5.87
CA ILE A 154 -7.46 -2.32 -6.58
C ILE A 154 -6.51 -1.70 -5.57
N VAL A 155 -5.21 -1.86 -5.81
CA VAL A 155 -4.14 -1.21 -5.06
C VAL A 155 -3.43 -0.24 -5.99
N ARG A 156 -3.32 1.02 -5.59
CA ARG A 156 -2.57 2.05 -6.33
C ARG A 156 -1.38 2.47 -5.50
N GLY A 157 -0.17 2.39 -6.03
CA GLY A 157 1.07 2.81 -5.37
C GLY A 157 1.55 4.16 -5.91
N TRP A 158 1.81 5.09 -5.01
CA TRP A 158 2.27 6.45 -5.29
C TRP A 158 3.66 6.64 -4.72
N GLU A 159 4.64 6.95 -5.57
CA GLU A 159 5.96 7.36 -5.12
C GLU A 159 5.85 8.73 -4.45
N VAL A 160 6.31 8.80 -3.21
CA VAL A 160 6.46 10.07 -2.51
C VAL A 160 7.77 10.72 -2.94
N LEU A 161 7.67 11.90 -3.51
CA LEU A 161 8.78 12.72 -3.97
C LEU A 161 9.16 13.71 -2.86
N GLY A 162 10.42 14.13 -2.82
CA GLY A 162 10.90 15.10 -1.84
C GLY A 162 10.07 16.39 -1.82
N GLY A 163 9.90 16.95 -0.62
CA GLY A 163 9.34 18.29 -0.40
C GLY A 163 10.42 19.35 -0.32
#